data_AF-A0A968VAX1-F1
#
_entry.id   AF-A0A968VAX1-F1
#
_cell.length_a   1.000
_cell.length_b   1.000
_cell.length_c   1.000
_cell.angle_alpha   90.00
_cell.angle_beta   90.00
_cell.angle_gamma   90.00
#
_symmetry.space_group_name_H-M   'P 1'
#
loop_
_entity.id
_entity.type
_entity.pdbx_description
1 polymer ?
#
loop_
_entity_poly.entity_id
_entity_poly.type
_entity_poly.pdbx_seq_one_letter_code
_entity_poly.pdbx_strand_id
1 'polypeptide(L)'
;INANGATGGGTVRLGGEYLGGIDTGIAPALRFNSQRTLVDRNSLIRANATLTGEGGRVIVWADQNTGYFGRITGRGATGRGAFVEVSGRENLAFDGRVEIPGANGLLGSLLLDPLNVVISGVGTNNAEIADGIIGAGEAPGATWFISAGALNALSGGTAIDIAATNNIAFNANVNLTGGTAPVSFTAATITSLGGITLRTGGRSLTITADSINAPMLTIQAGFPAPTSGNISITANNGDINLQSVQTFSNTTNAGFLTLNAPQGNISVGGPIDAASNTTGNGGSISLTALGNITAQSINSLGSGGGNNSGSIDIDAGDFLRVTGNAMPPCPGGTSICSVGQAGAGNGAITIRHGGGTTTPFIVGNSATNGTSGTINGGVGSTISPTLSIPVNATGIYLQGNTQIITIETPVTEPPVTEPPLSTSLISLLQNLEPPPNTAPSYCWHTARTFSCK
;
A
#
# COMPACT_ATOMS: atom_id res chain seq x y z
N ILE A 1 -17.65 6.47 -30.13
CA ILE A 1 -17.63 7.57 -29.12
C ILE A 1 -16.80 8.73 -29.65
N ASN A 2 -17.28 9.97 -29.52
CA ASN A 2 -16.53 11.16 -29.94
C ASN A 2 -16.50 12.19 -28.81
N ALA A 3 -15.32 12.39 -28.26
CA ALA A 3 -14.98 13.37 -27.23
C ALA A 3 -13.84 14.28 -27.73
N ASN A 4 -13.80 14.60 -29.02
CA ASN A 4 -12.88 15.62 -29.52
C ASN A 4 -13.21 17.00 -28.92
N GLY A 5 -12.19 17.85 -28.75
CA GLY A 5 -12.37 19.24 -28.32
C GLY A 5 -11.40 20.20 -28.99
N ALA A 6 -11.78 21.47 -29.04
CA ALA A 6 -11.03 22.50 -29.76
C ALA A 6 -9.68 22.81 -29.10
N THR A 7 -9.67 22.96 -27.77
CA THR A 7 -8.50 23.38 -26.97
C THR A 7 -7.93 22.26 -26.09
N GLY A 8 -8.34 21.02 -26.34
CA GLY A 8 -7.99 19.82 -25.59
C GLY A 8 -8.95 18.68 -25.94
N GLY A 9 -8.48 17.43 -25.92
CA GLY A 9 -9.38 16.28 -26.03
C GLY A 9 -10.18 16.05 -24.75
N GLY A 10 -11.39 15.50 -24.87
CA GLY A 10 -12.26 15.16 -23.74
C GLY A 10 -11.90 13.86 -23.03
N THR A 11 -12.61 13.57 -21.95
CA THR A 11 -12.45 12.33 -21.16
C THR A 11 -13.50 11.29 -21.55
N VAL A 12 -13.07 10.04 -21.73
CA VAL A 12 -13.92 8.87 -21.96
C VAL A 12 -13.58 7.82 -20.91
N ARG A 13 -14.59 7.26 -20.25
CA ARG A 13 -14.46 6.15 -19.29
C ARG A 13 -15.44 5.05 -19.69
N LEU A 14 -14.92 3.85 -19.95
CA LEU A 14 -15.67 2.67 -20.35
C LEU A 14 -15.42 1.57 -19.34
N GLY A 15 -16.48 1.19 -18.63
CA GLY A 15 -16.45 0.06 -17.71
C GLY A 15 -15.74 0.30 -16.38
N GLY A 16 -15.03 1.41 -16.19
CA GLY A 16 -14.45 1.76 -14.89
C GLY A 16 -13.64 3.04 -14.93
N GLU A 17 -13.02 3.35 -13.79
CA GLU A 17 -12.09 4.45 -13.63
C GLU A 17 -10.65 4.00 -13.88
N TYR A 18 -9.73 4.97 -14.00
CA TYR A 18 -8.29 4.73 -14.05
C TYR A 18 -7.83 3.74 -12.96
N LEU A 19 -7.08 2.70 -13.34
CA LEU A 19 -6.64 1.63 -12.44
C LEU A 19 -7.79 1.01 -11.61
N GLY A 20 -8.99 0.93 -12.18
CA GLY A 20 -10.18 0.45 -11.49
C GLY A 20 -10.67 1.34 -10.36
N GLY A 21 -10.24 2.61 -10.32
CA GLY A 21 -10.64 3.61 -9.33
C GLY A 21 -9.86 3.54 -8.03
N ILE A 22 -8.67 2.93 -8.02
CA ILE A 22 -7.84 2.83 -6.80
C ILE A 22 -7.39 4.17 -6.24
N ASP A 23 -7.24 5.17 -7.11
CA ASP A 23 -6.82 6.53 -6.77
C ASP A 23 -7.95 7.43 -6.26
N THR A 24 -9.20 6.96 -6.29
CA THR A 24 -10.38 7.79 -5.96
C THR A 24 -10.62 7.95 -4.46
N GLY A 25 -9.92 7.19 -3.62
CA GLY A 25 -10.22 7.11 -2.18
C GLY A 25 -11.55 6.41 -1.85
N ILE A 26 -12.24 5.87 -2.86
CA ILE A 26 -13.46 5.08 -2.67
C ILE A 26 -13.07 3.66 -2.26
N ALA A 27 -13.71 3.16 -1.19
CA ALA A 27 -13.52 1.80 -0.70
C ALA A 27 -13.82 0.76 -1.81
N PRO A 28 -13.06 -0.35 -1.92
CA PRO A 28 -13.21 -1.32 -3.01
C PRO A 28 -14.65 -1.82 -3.23
N ALA A 29 -15.39 -2.09 -2.15
CA ALA A 29 -16.78 -2.56 -2.20
C ALA A 29 -17.78 -1.54 -2.78
N LEU A 30 -17.38 -0.27 -2.88
CA LEU A 30 -18.20 0.83 -3.41
C LEU A 30 -17.76 1.27 -4.82
N ARG A 31 -16.78 0.58 -5.42
CA ARG A 31 -16.36 0.86 -6.80
C ARG A 31 -17.27 0.13 -7.77
N PHE A 32 -18.00 0.89 -8.57
CA PHE A 32 -18.91 0.36 -9.58
C PHE A 32 -18.20 0.20 -10.92
N ASN A 33 -17.31 -0.79 -11.01
CA ASN A 33 -16.70 -1.20 -12.26
C ASN A 33 -17.53 -2.30 -12.93
N SER A 34 -17.45 -2.37 -14.24
CA SER A 34 -17.96 -3.50 -15.02
C SER A 34 -17.18 -4.76 -14.69
N GLN A 35 -17.86 -5.91 -14.67
CA GLN A 35 -17.15 -7.19 -14.59
C GLN A 35 -16.43 -7.51 -15.90
N ARG A 36 -17.01 -7.12 -17.03
CA ARG A 36 -16.43 -7.35 -18.36
C ARG A 36 -16.69 -6.16 -19.27
N THR A 37 -15.66 -5.76 -20.02
CA THR A 37 -15.75 -4.70 -21.03
C THR A 37 -15.29 -5.26 -22.38
N LEU A 38 -16.09 -5.03 -23.42
CA LEU A 38 -15.74 -5.38 -24.80
C LEU A 38 -15.80 -4.13 -25.68
N VAL A 39 -14.70 -3.82 -26.35
CA VAL A 39 -14.62 -2.83 -27.43
C VAL A 39 -14.33 -3.59 -28.72
N ASP A 40 -15.34 -3.76 -29.56
CA ASP A 40 -15.23 -4.56 -30.79
C ASP A 40 -14.42 -3.86 -31.90
N ARG A 41 -14.07 -4.61 -32.97
CA ARG A 41 -13.22 -4.11 -34.08
C ARG A 41 -13.78 -2.91 -34.84
N ASN A 42 -15.10 -2.72 -34.85
CA ASN A 42 -15.77 -1.61 -35.53
C ASN A 42 -15.92 -0.39 -34.62
N SER A 43 -15.60 -0.51 -33.34
CA SER A 43 -15.69 0.59 -32.39
C SER A 43 -14.57 1.61 -32.60
N LEU A 44 -14.95 2.90 -32.61
CA LEU A 44 -14.03 4.03 -32.69
C LEU A 44 -14.29 5.03 -31.56
N ILE A 45 -13.25 5.29 -30.79
CA ILE A 45 -13.23 6.23 -29.68
C ILE A 45 -12.28 7.38 -30.04
N ARG A 46 -12.78 8.61 -29.99
CA ARG A 46 -11.99 9.80 -30.32
C ARG A 46 -11.91 10.75 -29.13
N ALA A 47 -10.70 11.19 -28.80
CA ALA A 47 -10.40 12.17 -27.76
C ALA A 47 -9.30 13.12 -28.24
N ASN A 48 -9.45 13.68 -29.44
CA ASN A 48 -8.44 14.54 -30.06
C ASN A 48 -8.62 16.02 -29.64
N ALA A 49 -7.51 16.74 -29.48
CA ALA A 49 -7.48 18.19 -29.60
C ALA A 49 -7.46 18.59 -31.09
N THR A 50 -8.33 19.51 -31.51
CA THR A 50 -8.49 19.85 -32.94
C THR A 50 -7.89 21.19 -33.36
N LEU A 51 -7.70 22.15 -32.45
CA LEU A 51 -7.04 23.44 -32.74
C LEU A 51 -5.79 23.65 -31.88
N THR A 52 -5.92 23.55 -30.55
CA THR A 52 -4.83 23.72 -29.59
C THR A 52 -4.97 22.71 -28.44
N GLY A 53 -3.91 22.54 -27.64
CA GLY A 53 -3.93 21.69 -26.45
C GLY A 53 -3.51 20.24 -26.68
N GLU A 54 -3.67 19.45 -25.62
CA GLU A 54 -3.28 18.02 -25.54
C GLU A 54 -4.43 17.10 -25.98
N GLY A 55 -4.08 15.88 -26.38
CA GLY A 55 -5.07 14.82 -26.52
C GLY A 55 -5.76 14.55 -25.18
N GLY A 56 -6.96 13.98 -25.23
CA GLY A 56 -7.80 13.77 -24.06
C GLY A 56 -7.39 12.56 -23.23
N ARG A 57 -8.35 12.03 -22.45
CA ARG A 57 -8.15 10.87 -21.58
C ARG A 57 -9.12 9.76 -21.96
N VAL A 58 -8.65 8.55 -22.17
CA VAL A 58 -9.52 7.40 -22.48
C VAL A 58 -9.19 6.25 -21.54
N ILE A 59 -10.17 5.80 -20.75
CA ILE A 59 -10.04 4.65 -19.85
C ILE A 59 -10.99 3.56 -20.31
N VAL A 60 -10.48 2.34 -20.45
CA VAL A 60 -11.25 1.13 -20.69
C VAL A 60 -10.86 0.12 -19.61
N TRP A 61 -11.80 -0.24 -18.73
CA TRP A 61 -11.54 -1.06 -17.55
C TRP A 61 -12.61 -2.13 -17.35
N ALA A 62 -12.22 -3.26 -16.75
CA ALA A 62 -13.14 -4.23 -16.16
C ALA A 62 -12.49 -4.98 -14.97
N ASP A 63 -13.30 -5.37 -14.00
CA ASP A 63 -12.86 -6.12 -12.82
C ASP A 63 -12.55 -7.60 -13.11
N GLN A 64 -13.00 -8.15 -14.24
CA GLN A 64 -12.56 -9.46 -14.73
C GLN A 64 -11.85 -9.27 -16.07
N ASN A 65 -12.61 -9.25 -17.18
CA ASN A 65 -12.07 -9.35 -18.53
C ASN A 65 -12.30 -8.07 -19.33
N THR A 66 -11.23 -7.51 -19.88
CA THR A 66 -11.32 -6.49 -20.93
C THR A 66 -10.91 -7.10 -22.27
N GLY A 67 -11.79 -7.03 -23.27
CA GLY A 67 -11.48 -7.34 -24.66
C GLY A 67 -11.46 -6.06 -25.49
N TYR A 68 -10.30 -5.68 -26.02
CA TYR A 68 -10.14 -4.48 -26.84
C TYR A 68 -9.63 -4.83 -28.23
N PHE A 69 -10.51 -4.62 -29.21
CA PHE A 69 -10.27 -4.89 -30.63
C PHE A 69 -10.49 -3.65 -31.51
N GLY A 70 -11.02 -2.57 -30.95
CA GLY A 70 -11.41 -1.36 -31.68
C GLY A 70 -10.26 -0.39 -31.92
N ARG A 71 -10.61 0.88 -32.16
CA ARG A 71 -9.64 1.95 -32.40
C ARG A 71 -9.85 3.16 -31.49
N ILE A 72 -8.76 3.66 -30.90
CA ILE A 72 -8.72 4.90 -30.13
C ILE A 72 -7.84 5.91 -30.88
N THR A 73 -8.32 7.14 -31.04
CA THR A 73 -7.51 8.27 -31.54
C THR A 73 -7.51 9.40 -30.52
N GLY A 74 -6.34 9.92 -30.18
CA GLY A 74 -6.19 10.99 -29.21
C GLY A 74 -5.00 11.88 -29.54
N ARG A 75 -5.13 12.65 -30.60
CA ARG A 75 -4.10 13.57 -31.08
C ARG A 75 -4.01 14.82 -30.19
N GLY A 76 -2.78 15.25 -29.87
CA GLY A 76 -2.47 16.59 -29.38
C GLY A 76 -2.27 17.57 -30.54
N ALA A 77 -2.89 18.75 -30.47
CA ALA A 77 -2.79 19.76 -31.53
C ALA A 77 -1.55 20.64 -31.37
N THR A 78 -1.31 21.13 -30.15
CA THR A 78 -0.09 21.90 -29.80
C THR A 78 0.65 21.30 -28.59
N GLY A 79 0.08 20.28 -27.95
CA GLY A 79 0.66 19.59 -26.80
C GLY A 79 0.78 18.08 -27.01
N ARG A 80 0.86 17.34 -25.90
CA ARG A 80 1.02 15.87 -25.91
C ARG A 80 -0.16 15.16 -26.55
N GLY A 81 0.07 13.96 -27.06
CA GLY A 81 -1.01 13.03 -27.38
C GLY A 81 -1.80 12.63 -26.13
N ALA A 82 -2.93 11.95 -26.32
CA ALA A 82 -3.84 11.56 -25.25
C ALA A 82 -3.21 10.56 -24.28
N PHE A 83 -3.72 10.57 -23.05
CA PHE A 83 -3.55 9.49 -22.10
C PHE A 83 -4.60 8.41 -22.36
N VAL A 84 -4.17 7.16 -22.51
CA VAL A 84 -5.07 6.01 -22.72
C VAL A 84 -4.73 4.90 -21.73
N GLU A 85 -5.73 4.28 -21.12
CA GLU A 85 -5.61 3.01 -20.40
C GLU A 85 -6.59 2.00 -20.99
N VAL A 86 -6.13 0.77 -21.22
CA VAL A 86 -7.00 -0.36 -21.57
C VAL A 86 -6.60 -1.56 -20.73
N SER A 87 -7.28 -1.79 -19.62
CA SER A 87 -6.88 -2.78 -18.62
C SER A 87 -8.03 -3.68 -18.20
N GLY A 88 -7.73 -4.89 -17.74
CA GLY A 88 -8.66 -5.74 -17.02
C GLY A 88 -7.97 -6.30 -15.80
N ARG A 89 -8.61 -6.24 -14.63
CA ARG A 89 -8.01 -6.66 -13.35
C ARG A 89 -7.59 -8.13 -13.36
N GLU A 90 -8.35 -9.00 -14.04
CA GLU A 90 -8.01 -10.42 -14.15
C GLU A 90 -7.44 -10.78 -15.52
N ASN A 91 -7.99 -10.25 -16.61
CA ASN A 91 -7.57 -10.60 -17.97
C ASN A 91 -7.72 -9.43 -18.94
N LEU A 92 -6.80 -9.35 -19.89
CA LEU A 92 -6.85 -8.40 -21.00
C LEU A 92 -6.54 -9.12 -22.33
N ALA A 93 -7.46 -9.04 -23.28
CA ALA A 93 -7.25 -9.41 -24.67
C ALA A 93 -7.17 -8.14 -25.52
N PHE A 94 -5.98 -7.78 -25.98
CA PHE A 94 -5.73 -6.55 -26.74
C PHE A 94 -5.28 -6.88 -28.17
N ASP A 95 -6.15 -6.62 -29.14
CA ASP A 95 -5.92 -6.77 -30.59
C ASP A 95 -6.59 -5.59 -31.33
N GLY A 96 -6.46 -4.39 -30.75
CA GLY A 96 -6.98 -3.13 -31.28
C GLY A 96 -5.87 -2.12 -31.55
N ARG A 97 -6.23 -0.93 -32.06
CA ARG A 97 -5.28 0.12 -32.44
C ARG A 97 -5.43 1.37 -31.59
N VAL A 98 -4.33 1.97 -31.15
CA VAL A 98 -4.31 3.24 -30.41
C VAL A 98 -3.38 4.22 -31.13
N GLU A 99 -3.92 5.40 -31.48
CA GLU A 99 -3.22 6.43 -32.25
C GLU A 99 -3.21 7.74 -31.44
N ILE A 100 -2.11 8.01 -30.73
CA ILE A 100 -1.98 9.15 -29.80
C ILE A 100 -0.77 10.06 -30.12
N PRO A 101 -0.65 10.58 -31.35
CA PRO A 101 0.43 11.50 -31.68
C PRO A 101 0.20 12.87 -31.00
N GLY A 102 1.25 13.50 -30.50
CA GLY A 102 1.22 14.92 -30.13
C GLY A 102 2.11 15.79 -31.01
N ALA A 103 2.06 17.09 -30.78
CA ALA A 103 2.87 18.06 -31.52
C ALA A 103 4.37 17.90 -31.18
N ASN A 104 5.25 18.15 -32.15
CA ASN A 104 6.71 18.16 -31.97
C ASN A 104 7.31 16.90 -31.30
N GLY A 105 6.72 15.73 -31.56
CA GLY A 105 7.19 14.46 -31.01
C GLY A 105 6.73 14.18 -29.57
N LEU A 106 5.87 15.02 -28.98
CA LEU A 106 5.28 14.81 -27.67
C LEU A 106 4.17 13.74 -27.73
N LEU A 107 4.53 12.47 -27.86
CA LEU A 107 3.55 11.38 -27.90
C LEU A 107 2.70 11.32 -26.61
N GLY A 108 1.48 10.81 -26.75
CA GLY A 108 0.65 10.42 -25.61
C GLY A 108 1.14 9.13 -24.97
N SER A 109 0.48 8.71 -23.88
CA SER A 109 0.80 7.48 -23.16
C SER A 109 -0.33 6.46 -23.28
N LEU A 110 0.02 5.19 -23.38
CA LEU A 110 -0.90 4.06 -23.35
C LEU A 110 -0.50 3.13 -22.21
N LEU A 111 -1.43 2.86 -21.28
CA LEU A 111 -1.24 2.02 -20.11
C LEU A 111 -1.95 0.67 -20.29
N LEU A 112 -1.21 -0.41 -20.02
CA LEU A 112 -1.47 -1.81 -20.32
C LEU A 112 -0.58 -2.72 -19.43
N ASP A 113 -0.92 -2.97 -18.17
CA ASP A 113 0.01 -3.65 -17.23
C ASP A 113 0.12 -5.17 -17.46
N PRO A 114 1.27 -5.79 -17.12
CA PRO A 114 1.34 -7.25 -17.08
C PRO A 114 0.46 -7.74 -15.94
N LEU A 115 -0.19 -8.87 -16.14
CA LEU A 115 -1.04 -9.45 -15.10
C LEU A 115 -0.17 -9.90 -13.93
N ASN A 116 0.91 -10.63 -14.22
CA ASN A 116 1.81 -11.12 -13.19
C ASN A 116 3.28 -10.94 -13.61
N VAL A 117 4.14 -10.72 -12.63
CA VAL A 117 5.60 -10.88 -12.77
C VAL A 117 6.06 -11.99 -11.83
N VAL A 118 6.75 -12.98 -12.36
CA VAL A 118 7.33 -14.08 -11.61
C VAL A 118 8.84 -13.95 -11.66
N ILE A 119 9.44 -13.69 -10.50
CA ILE A 119 10.89 -13.66 -10.33
C ILE A 119 11.35 -15.08 -10.01
N SER A 120 12.05 -15.75 -10.91
CA SER A 120 12.42 -17.15 -10.75
C SER A 120 13.88 -17.45 -11.13
N GLY A 121 14.30 -18.72 -11.08
CA GLY A 121 15.65 -19.11 -11.47
C GLY A 121 15.92 -18.94 -12.98
N VAL A 122 14.88 -19.02 -13.81
CA VAL A 122 14.94 -18.90 -15.27
C VAL A 122 13.95 -17.84 -15.73
N GLY A 123 14.35 -16.98 -16.67
CA GLY A 123 13.51 -15.89 -17.15
C GLY A 123 13.44 -15.90 -18.67
N THR A 124 12.24 -16.07 -19.21
CA THR A 124 11.98 -15.94 -20.66
C THR A 124 11.87 -14.49 -21.09
N ASN A 125 11.72 -13.56 -20.14
CA ASN A 125 11.50 -12.13 -20.37
C ASN A 125 12.65 -11.26 -19.82
N ASN A 126 13.85 -11.83 -19.65
CA ASN A 126 15.01 -11.09 -19.09
C ASN A 126 15.38 -9.82 -19.85
N ALA A 127 15.08 -9.75 -21.15
CA ALA A 127 15.38 -8.56 -21.95
C ALA A 127 14.55 -7.34 -21.54
N GLU A 128 13.36 -7.57 -20.96
CA GLU A 128 12.42 -6.51 -20.60
C GLU A 128 12.87 -5.73 -19.35
N ILE A 129 13.67 -6.34 -18.47
CA ILE A 129 14.16 -5.67 -17.25
C ILE A 129 15.52 -4.98 -17.44
N ALA A 130 16.01 -4.86 -18.68
CA ALA A 130 17.39 -4.42 -18.96
C ALA A 130 17.67 -2.97 -18.53
N ASP A 131 16.66 -2.11 -18.53
CA ASP A 131 16.73 -0.73 -18.03
C ASP A 131 16.35 -0.60 -16.55
N GLY A 132 16.01 -1.73 -15.91
CA GLY A 132 15.54 -1.81 -14.52
C GLY A 132 14.05 -1.55 -14.34
N ILE A 133 13.31 -1.28 -15.40
CA ILE A 133 11.90 -0.93 -15.32
C ILE A 133 11.08 -2.06 -15.94
N ILE A 134 10.10 -2.55 -15.18
CA ILE A 134 8.92 -3.21 -15.75
C ILE A 134 7.76 -2.26 -15.46
N GLY A 135 7.50 -1.43 -16.44
CA GLY A 135 6.62 -0.29 -16.30
C GLY A 135 5.17 -0.71 -16.27
N ALA A 136 4.36 0.11 -15.60
CA ALA A 136 2.93 0.09 -15.85
C ALA A 136 2.73 0.40 -17.35
N GLY A 137 2.15 -0.53 -18.13
CA GLY A 137 2.16 -0.46 -19.60
C GLY A 137 2.74 -1.64 -20.37
N GLU A 138 3.48 -2.55 -19.73
CA GLU A 138 4.24 -3.57 -20.46
C GLU A 138 3.57 -4.95 -20.47
N ALA A 139 3.48 -5.57 -21.65
CA ALA A 139 2.89 -6.91 -21.88
C ALA A 139 1.53 -7.19 -21.22
N PRO A 140 0.45 -6.60 -21.76
CA PRO A 140 -0.90 -6.73 -21.24
C PRO A 140 -1.34 -8.16 -20.97
N GLY A 141 -1.85 -8.43 -19.77
CA GLY A 141 -2.46 -9.73 -19.43
C GLY A 141 -1.46 -10.90 -19.35
N ALA A 142 -0.19 -10.66 -19.64
CA ALA A 142 0.84 -11.68 -19.64
C ALA A 142 1.31 -12.00 -18.22
N THR A 143 1.88 -13.19 -18.07
CA THR A 143 2.78 -13.49 -16.95
C THR A 143 4.20 -13.40 -17.48
N TRP A 144 4.98 -12.48 -16.92
CA TRP A 144 6.39 -12.32 -17.26
C TRP A 144 7.27 -13.11 -16.31
N PHE A 145 8.20 -13.87 -16.87
CA PHE A 145 9.20 -14.59 -16.10
C PHE A 145 10.53 -13.85 -16.20
N ILE A 146 10.89 -13.20 -15.10
CA ILE A 146 12.17 -12.50 -14.95
C ILE A 146 13.08 -13.39 -14.11
N SER A 147 14.28 -13.66 -14.59
CA SER A 147 15.24 -14.39 -13.76
C SER A 147 15.79 -13.50 -12.66
N ALA A 148 15.98 -14.05 -11.47
CA ALA A 148 16.73 -13.36 -10.43
C ALA A 148 18.14 -12.98 -10.90
N GLY A 149 18.75 -13.77 -11.79
CA GLY A 149 20.04 -13.45 -12.42
C GLY A 149 20.03 -12.15 -13.21
N ALA A 150 18.94 -11.86 -13.95
CA ALA A 150 18.80 -10.60 -14.68
C ALA A 150 18.71 -9.40 -13.73
N LEU A 151 17.92 -9.51 -12.65
CA LEU A 151 17.86 -8.47 -11.61
C LEU A 151 19.20 -8.25 -10.92
N ASN A 152 19.90 -9.33 -10.58
CA ASN A 152 21.21 -9.26 -9.92
C ASN A 152 22.29 -8.66 -10.83
N ALA A 153 22.11 -8.68 -12.15
CA ALA A 153 23.04 -8.10 -13.12
C ALA A 153 22.89 -6.58 -13.27
N LEU A 154 21.79 -6.00 -12.80
CA LEU A 154 21.59 -4.55 -12.83
C LEU A 154 22.58 -3.85 -11.91
N SER A 155 23.15 -2.75 -12.39
CA SER A 155 24.10 -1.96 -11.62
C SER A 155 23.44 -1.30 -10.41
N GLY A 156 24.20 -1.02 -9.35
CA GLY A 156 23.71 -0.30 -8.17
C GLY A 156 23.25 1.14 -8.45
N GLY A 157 23.56 1.69 -9.63
CA GLY A 157 23.09 2.98 -10.10
C GLY A 157 21.78 2.93 -10.91
N THR A 158 21.33 1.73 -11.31
CA THR A 158 20.10 1.54 -12.08
C THR A 158 18.93 1.38 -11.13
N ALA A 159 17.99 2.33 -11.11
CA ALA A 159 16.75 2.19 -10.36
C ALA A 159 15.98 0.95 -10.83
N ILE A 160 15.37 0.22 -9.90
CA ILE A 160 14.52 -0.94 -10.22
C ILE A 160 13.09 -0.57 -9.88
N ASP A 161 12.17 -0.66 -10.84
CA ASP A 161 10.75 -0.44 -10.63
C ASP A 161 9.95 -1.51 -11.37
N ILE A 162 9.35 -2.44 -10.63
CA ILE A 162 8.59 -3.56 -11.21
C ILE A 162 7.13 -3.44 -10.81
N ALA A 163 6.26 -3.28 -11.80
CA ALA A 163 4.82 -3.24 -11.63
C ALA A 163 4.13 -4.47 -12.26
N ALA A 164 3.05 -4.93 -11.62
CA ALA A 164 2.08 -5.88 -12.19
C ALA A 164 0.68 -5.57 -11.66
N THR A 165 -0.37 -5.84 -12.43
CA THR A 165 -1.75 -5.58 -11.97
C THR A 165 -2.25 -6.56 -10.93
N ASN A 166 -1.88 -7.84 -11.03
CA ASN A 166 -2.37 -8.87 -10.12
C ASN A 166 -1.31 -9.33 -9.12
N ASN A 167 -0.17 -9.87 -9.55
CA ASN A 167 0.79 -10.47 -8.62
C ASN A 167 2.25 -10.29 -9.03
N ILE A 168 3.10 -9.97 -8.04
CA ILE A 168 4.56 -10.21 -8.15
C ILE A 168 4.90 -11.40 -7.25
N ALA A 169 5.38 -12.48 -7.86
CA ALA A 169 5.76 -13.71 -7.17
C ALA A 169 7.28 -13.85 -7.08
N PHE A 170 7.80 -13.96 -5.87
CA PHE A 170 9.20 -14.29 -5.61
C PHE A 170 9.38 -15.82 -5.50
N ASN A 171 9.99 -16.42 -6.50
CA ASN A 171 10.26 -17.87 -6.59
C ASN A 171 11.78 -18.18 -6.63
N ALA A 172 12.63 -17.17 -6.52
CA ALA A 172 14.08 -17.31 -6.45
C ALA A 172 14.69 -16.17 -5.62
N ASN A 173 15.84 -16.43 -5.01
CA ASN A 173 16.59 -15.43 -4.26
C ASN A 173 17.08 -14.32 -5.18
N VAL A 174 16.76 -13.07 -4.83
CA VAL A 174 17.29 -11.87 -5.47
C VAL A 174 18.38 -11.31 -4.59
N ASN A 175 19.57 -11.08 -5.15
CA ASN A 175 20.71 -10.49 -4.46
C ASN A 175 21.26 -9.36 -5.33
N LEU A 176 20.73 -8.15 -5.14
CA LEU A 176 21.11 -7.00 -5.92
C LEU A 176 22.53 -6.54 -5.59
N THR A 177 23.17 -5.93 -6.58
CA THR A 177 24.47 -5.28 -6.38
C THR A 177 24.33 -4.04 -5.51
N GLY A 178 25.41 -3.71 -4.79
CA GLY A 178 25.41 -2.58 -3.88
C GLY A 178 25.27 -1.24 -4.59
N GLY A 179 24.50 -0.31 -4.02
CA GLY A 179 24.27 1.01 -4.61
C GLY A 179 23.27 1.87 -3.83
N THR A 180 22.90 3.01 -4.41
CA THR A 180 21.94 3.97 -3.80
C THR A 180 20.66 4.12 -4.60
N ALA A 181 20.59 3.60 -5.83
CA ALA A 181 19.39 3.70 -6.64
C ALA A 181 18.23 2.92 -6.00
N PRO A 182 16.99 3.44 -6.03
CA PRO A 182 15.85 2.80 -5.36
C PRO A 182 15.46 1.48 -6.01
N VAL A 183 14.72 0.66 -5.25
CA VAL A 183 14.08 -0.57 -5.70
C VAL A 183 12.61 -0.51 -5.31
N SER A 184 11.70 -0.68 -6.26
CA SER A 184 10.25 -0.70 -6.02
C SER A 184 9.58 -1.92 -6.65
N PHE A 185 8.58 -2.44 -5.93
CA PHE A 185 7.66 -3.47 -6.41
C PHE A 185 6.22 -3.01 -6.14
N THR A 186 5.39 -2.98 -7.17
CA THR A 186 3.98 -2.53 -7.08
C THR A 186 3.04 -3.56 -7.70
N ALA A 187 2.13 -4.15 -6.93
CA ALA A 187 1.10 -5.04 -7.48
C ALA A 187 -0.11 -5.21 -6.57
N ALA A 188 -1.24 -5.76 -7.04
CA ALA A 188 -2.34 -6.06 -6.12
C ALA A 188 -1.92 -7.06 -5.02
N THR A 189 -1.15 -8.09 -5.37
CA THR A 189 -0.63 -9.07 -4.41
C THR A 189 0.88 -9.26 -4.56
N ILE A 190 1.57 -9.46 -3.43
CA ILE A 190 2.93 -9.99 -3.41
C ILE A 190 2.91 -11.37 -2.77
N THR A 191 3.55 -12.34 -3.43
CA THR A 191 3.64 -13.73 -2.94
C THR A 191 5.07 -14.24 -2.98
N SER A 192 5.34 -15.32 -2.23
CA SER A 192 6.59 -16.07 -2.34
C SER A 192 6.37 -17.57 -2.32
N LEU A 193 7.22 -18.30 -3.05
CA LEU A 193 7.22 -19.76 -3.07
C LEU A 193 8.52 -20.30 -2.45
N GLY A 194 8.40 -20.92 -1.29
CA GLY A 194 9.53 -21.46 -0.54
C GLY A 194 10.32 -20.38 0.22
N GLY A 195 11.43 -20.78 0.85
CA GLY A 195 12.30 -19.88 1.59
C GLY A 195 13.10 -18.98 0.64
N ILE A 196 12.62 -17.76 0.42
CA ILE A 196 13.21 -16.81 -0.52
C ILE A 196 13.81 -15.63 0.24
N THR A 197 14.96 -15.15 -0.20
CA THR A 197 15.56 -13.90 0.27
C THR A 197 15.64 -12.87 -0.85
N LEU A 198 15.12 -11.67 -0.59
CA LEU A 198 15.36 -10.45 -1.34
C LEU A 198 16.42 -9.61 -0.62
N ARG A 199 17.62 -9.50 -1.20
CA ARG A 199 18.67 -8.60 -0.74
C ARG A 199 18.81 -7.40 -1.65
N THR A 200 18.75 -6.20 -1.10
CA THR A 200 18.86 -4.95 -1.90
C THR A 200 20.26 -4.33 -1.90
N GLY A 201 21.23 -4.89 -1.16
CA GLY A 201 22.62 -4.42 -1.22
C GLY A 201 22.79 -2.96 -0.79
N GLY A 202 22.13 -2.52 0.27
CA GLY A 202 22.20 -1.15 0.76
C GLY A 202 21.27 -0.17 0.05
N ARG A 203 20.54 -0.63 -0.98
CA ARG A 203 19.55 0.17 -1.70
C ARG A 203 18.24 0.23 -0.92
N SER A 204 17.58 1.39 -0.96
CA SER A 204 16.26 1.54 -0.33
C SER A 204 15.20 0.78 -1.14
N LEU A 205 14.32 0.08 -0.42
CA LEU A 205 13.24 -0.74 -0.96
C LEU A 205 11.88 -0.14 -0.62
N THR A 206 11.00 -0.05 -1.62
CA THR A 206 9.58 0.21 -1.43
C THR A 206 8.76 -0.94 -1.99
N ILE A 207 7.83 -1.49 -1.20
CA ILE A 207 6.84 -2.46 -1.69
C ILE A 207 5.46 -1.86 -1.43
N THR A 208 4.65 -1.75 -2.48
CA THR A 208 3.25 -1.31 -2.36
C THR A 208 2.35 -2.38 -2.96
N ALA A 209 1.42 -2.89 -2.17
CA ALA A 209 0.42 -3.82 -2.67
C ALA A 209 -0.94 -3.64 -2.02
N ASP A 210 -1.98 -4.29 -2.53
CA ASP A 210 -3.24 -4.40 -1.78
C ASP A 210 -3.08 -5.39 -0.63
N SER A 211 -2.40 -6.52 -0.87
CA SER A 211 -2.06 -7.51 0.15
C SER A 211 -0.69 -8.15 -0.08
N ILE A 212 -0.02 -8.57 0.98
CA ILE A 212 1.28 -9.24 0.91
C ILE A 212 1.15 -10.56 1.65
N ASN A 213 1.15 -11.67 0.90
CA ASN A 213 1.08 -13.02 1.43
C ASN A 213 2.33 -13.83 1.05
N ALA A 214 3.44 -13.51 1.70
CA ALA A 214 4.75 -14.07 1.42
C ALA A 214 5.42 -14.54 2.72
N PRO A 215 4.81 -15.47 3.49
CA PRO A 215 5.25 -15.83 4.85
C PRO A 215 6.64 -16.46 4.89
N MET A 216 7.20 -16.87 3.76
CA MET A 216 8.56 -17.41 3.64
C MET A 216 9.56 -16.43 3.00
N LEU A 217 9.16 -15.17 2.76
CA LEU A 217 10.01 -14.14 2.18
C LEU A 217 10.78 -13.38 3.27
N THR A 218 12.10 -13.48 3.22
CA THR A 218 13.04 -12.65 3.99
C THR A 218 13.48 -11.47 3.15
N ILE A 219 13.41 -10.26 3.70
CA ILE A 219 13.85 -9.02 3.05
C ILE A 219 15.02 -8.42 3.83
N GLN A 220 16.13 -8.14 3.15
CA GLN A 220 17.37 -7.64 3.75
C GLN A 220 17.96 -6.47 2.94
N ALA A 221 18.06 -5.29 3.54
CA ALA A 221 18.74 -4.16 2.92
C ALA A 221 20.23 -4.05 3.29
N GLY A 222 20.65 -4.57 4.45
CA GLY A 222 21.98 -4.33 5.00
C GLY A 222 23.15 -5.14 4.44
N PHE A 223 22.90 -6.13 3.57
CA PHE A 223 23.95 -7.03 3.09
C PHE A 223 24.10 -7.00 1.57
N PRO A 224 25.33 -7.01 1.03
CA PRO A 224 26.64 -6.94 1.69
C PRO A 224 27.17 -5.50 1.86
N ALA A 225 26.33 -4.48 1.73
CA ALA A 225 26.74 -3.08 1.67
C ALA A 225 27.17 -2.52 3.04
N PRO A 226 28.08 -1.53 3.07
CA PRO A 226 28.52 -0.91 4.31
C PRO A 226 27.44 -0.06 4.99
N THR A 227 26.46 0.44 4.22
CA THR A 227 25.29 1.19 4.67
C THR A 227 24.03 0.43 4.27
N SER A 228 23.05 0.33 5.16
CA SER A 228 21.76 -0.26 4.80
C SER A 228 20.82 0.77 4.19
N GLY A 229 20.06 0.35 3.19
CA GLY A 229 18.92 1.10 2.67
C GLY A 229 17.73 1.03 3.61
N ASN A 230 16.77 1.94 3.41
CA ASN A 230 15.50 1.91 4.11
C ASN A 230 14.58 0.85 3.50
N ILE A 231 13.65 0.30 4.28
CA ILE A 231 12.58 -0.57 3.80
C ILE A 231 11.23 0.06 4.16
N SER A 232 10.40 0.32 3.17
CA SER A 232 9.01 0.75 3.35
C SER A 232 8.08 -0.24 2.66
N ILE A 233 7.14 -0.82 3.40
CA ILE A 233 6.20 -1.83 2.91
C ILE A 233 4.79 -1.42 3.29
N THR A 234 3.91 -1.30 2.28
CA THR A 234 2.49 -0.97 2.48
C THR A 234 1.60 -2.02 1.85
N ALA A 235 0.63 -2.52 2.62
CA ALA A 235 -0.50 -3.31 2.14
C ALA A 235 -1.79 -2.47 2.29
N ASN A 236 -2.24 -1.85 1.19
CA ASN A 236 -3.31 -0.85 1.19
C ASN A 236 -4.65 -1.38 1.71
N ASN A 237 -4.98 -2.65 1.43
CA ASN A 237 -6.32 -3.21 1.65
C ASN A 237 -6.31 -4.51 2.46
N GLY A 238 -5.16 -5.09 2.77
CA GLY A 238 -5.03 -6.40 3.40
C GLY A 238 -3.80 -6.54 4.28
N ASP A 239 -3.41 -7.78 4.54
CA ASP A 239 -2.36 -8.10 5.49
C ASP A 239 -0.95 -7.96 4.91
N ILE A 240 0.03 -7.79 5.81
CA ILE A 240 1.45 -8.01 5.54
C ILE A 240 1.87 -9.31 6.24
N ASN A 241 2.10 -10.38 5.46
CA ASN A 241 2.63 -11.65 5.95
C ASN A 241 4.03 -11.90 5.35
N LEU A 242 5.07 -11.87 6.18
CA LEU A 242 6.47 -12.00 5.78
C LEU A 242 7.25 -12.93 6.70
N GLN A 243 8.40 -13.46 6.23
CA GLN A 243 9.29 -14.22 7.11
C GLN A 243 10.12 -13.29 7.99
N SER A 244 10.80 -12.29 7.43
CA SER A 244 11.61 -11.35 8.23
C SER A 244 11.90 -10.09 7.42
N VAL A 245 12.08 -8.96 8.10
CA VAL A 245 12.37 -7.67 7.44
C VAL A 245 13.52 -7.00 8.16
N GLN A 246 14.58 -6.68 7.43
CA GLN A 246 15.87 -6.37 8.04
C GLN A 246 16.60 -5.24 7.30
N THR A 247 16.88 -4.16 8.02
CA THR A 247 17.71 -3.02 7.61
C THR A 247 18.95 -2.87 8.47
N PHE A 248 19.30 -3.89 9.25
CA PHE A 248 20.45 -3.86 10.13
C PHE A 248 21.76 -3.62 9.38
N SER A 249 22.77 -3.10 10.07
CA SER A 249 24.09 -2.85 9.52
C SER A 249 25.16 -3.37 10.48
N ASN A 250 26.22 -3.95 9.91
CA ASN A 250 27.37 -4.44 10.69
C ASN A 250 28.56 -3.48 10.67
N THR A 251 28.44 -2.32 10.03
CA THR A 251 29.59 -1.43 9.76
C THR A 251 29.27 0.04 9.97
N THR A 252 28.06 0.48 9.63
CA THR A 252 27.61 1.87 9.77
C THR A 252 26.16 1.94 10.26
N ASN A 253 25.42 3.00 9.92
CA ASN A 253 24.02 3.17 10.25
C ASN A 253 23.14 2.10 9.59
N ALA A 254 22.16 1.61 10.35
CA ALA A 254 21.05 0.84 9.83
C ALA A 254 20.04 1.75 9.11
N GLY A 255 19.23 1.16 8.23
CA GLY A 255 18.16 1.87 7.53
C GLY A 255 16.87 1.89 8.34
N PHE A 256 15.97 2.82 8.00
CA PHE A 256 14.63 2.88 8.59
C PHE A 256 13.74 1.75 8.07
N LEU A 257 12.83 1.27 8.91
CA LEU A 257 11.92 0.19 8.58
C LEU A 257 10.48 0.63 8.87
N THR A 258 9.62 0.60 7.85
CA THR A 258 8.20 0.94 7.97
C THR A 258 7.34 -0.17 7.38
N LEU A 259 6.41 -0.71 8.18
CA LEU A 259 5.36 -1.63 7.74
C LEU A 259 3.99 -1.00 8.02
N ASN A 260 3.17 -0.85 6.98
CA ASN A 260 1.87 -0.19 7.09
C ASN A 260 0.75 -1.05 6.46
N ALA A 261 -0.19 -1.50 7.27
CA ALA A 261 -1.37 -2.26 6.88
C ALA A 261 -2.65 -1.55 7.39
N PRO A 262 -3.05 -0.42 6.80
CA PRO A 262 -4.14 0.43 7.31
C PRO A 262 -5.51 -0.24 7.36
N GLN A 263 -5.68 -1.40 6.73
CA GLN A 263 -6.92 -2.18 6.72
C GLN A 263 -6.70 -3.66 7.11
N GLY A 264 -5.51 -4.03 7.57
CA GLY A 264 -5.14 -5.42 7.81
C GLY A 264 -4.25 -5.62 9.03
N ASN A 265 -3.68 -6.82 9.10
CA ASN A 265 -2.73 -7.25 10.13
C ASN A 265 -1.30 -7.16 9.60
N ILE A 266 -0.33 -7.11 10.52
CA ILE A 266 1.07 -7.36 10.22
C ILE A 266 1.48 -8.64 10.93
N SER A 267 1.99 -9.63 10.19
CA SER A 267 2.56 -10.86 10.73
C SER A 267 3.94 -11.11 10.12
N VAL A 268 4.97 -10.97 10.94
CA VAL A 268 6.36 -11.29 10.58
C VAL A 268 6.81 -12.51 11.39
N GLY A 269 7.02 -13.64 10.71
CA GLY A 269 7.37 -14.92 11.37
C GLY A 269 8.72 -14.92 12.09
N GLY A 270 9.58 -13.97 11.74
CA GLY A 270 10.95 -13.82 12.17
C GLY A 270 11.26 -12.39 12.68
N PRO A 271 12.53 -12.00 12.74
CA PRO A 271 12.93 -10.71 13.29
C PRO A 271 12.56 -9.54 12.37
N ILE A 272 12.13 -8.44 12.99
CA ILE A 272 12.13 -7.08 12.43
C ILE A 272 13.37 -6.38 12.99
N ASP A 273 14.39 -6.18 12.17
CA ASP A 273 15.73 -5.80 12.64
C ASP A 273 16.33 -4.62 11.88
N ALA A 274 16.44 -3.49 12.56
CA ALA A 274 17.08 -2.26 12.13
C ALA A 274 18.28 -1.91 13.02
N ALA A 275 18.97 -2.89 13.61
CA ALA A 275 20.11 -2.61 14.49
C ALA A 275 21.41 -2.24 13.76
N SER A 276 22.24 -1.44 14.40
CA SER A 276 23.66 -1.29 14.07
C SER A 276 24.50 -2.09 15.06
N ASN A 277 25.13 -3.17 14.59
CA ASN A 277 25.75 -4.18 15.46
C ASN A 277 27.16 -3.83 15.95
N THR A 278 27.82 -2.83 15.34
CA THR A 278 29.22 -2.48 15.65
C THR A 278 29.36 -1.01 16.01
N THR A 279 29.27 -0.12 15.01
CA THR A 279 29.41 1.33 15.15
C THR A 279 28.47 2.02 14.18
N GLY A 280 27.40 2.63 14.69
CA GLY A 280 26.44 3.39 13.90
C GLY A 280 25.11 3.53 14.61
N ASN A 281 24.25 4.36 14.05
CA ASN A 281 22.90 4.56 14.52
C ASN A 281 22.02 3.34 14.17
N GLY A 282 21.17 2.93 15.10
CA GLY A 282 20.08 2.03 14.78
C GLY A 282 19.01 2.76 13.97
N GLY A 283 18.31 2.04 13.10
CA GLY A 283 17.22 2.56 12.30
C GLY A 283 15.93 2.63 13.11
N SER A 284 15.13 3.67 12.88
CA SER A 284 13.77 3.72 13.43
C SER A 284 12.90 2.62 12.80
N ILE A 285 11.98 2.11 13.61
CA ILE A 285 11.00 1.11 13.23
C ILE A 285 9.61 1.70 13.47
N SER A 286 8.76 1.69 12.44
CA SER A 286 7.35 2.10 12.53
C SER A 286 6.47 0.99 11.99
N LEU A 287 5.55 0.49 12.82
CA LEU A 287 4.60 -0.56 12.46
C LEU A 287 3.19 -0.05 12.72
N THR A 288 2.33 -0.09 11.71
CA THR A 288 0.94 0.37 11.83
C THR A 288 0.00 -0.65 11.18
N ALA A 289 -0.96 -1.14 11.94
CA ALA A 289 -1.97 -2.08 11.47
C ALA A 289 -3.33 -1.73 12.07
N LEU A 290 -4.41 -1.82 11.27
CA LEU A 290 -5.76 -1.74 11.81
C LEU A 290 -6.07 -2.95 12.72
N GLY A 291 -5.54 -4.12 12.37
CA GLY A 291 -5.69 -5.34 13.14
C GLY A 291 -4.51 -5.60 14.09
N ASN A 292 -4.12 -6.86 14.16
CA ASN A 292 -3.04 -7.33 15.03
C ASN A 292 -1.67 -7.08 14.42
N ILE A 293 -0.67 -6.91 15.28
CA ILE A 293 0.74 -6.95 14.90
C ILE A 293 1.41 -8.13 15.60
N THR A 294 2.00 -9.03 14.83
CA THR A 294 2.79 -10.17 15.33
C THR A 294 4.20 -10.13 14.74
N ALA A 295 5.20 -10.29 15.60
CA ALA A 295 6.61 -10.39 15.20
C ALA A 295 7.35 -11.40 16.08
N GLN A 296 8.45 -11.99 15.62
CA GLN A 296 9.31 -12.77 16.52
C GLN A 296 10.07 -11.87 17.48
N SER A 297 10.67 -10.80 16.97
CA SER A 297 11.41 -9.80 17.75
C SER A 297 11.52 -8.50 16.98
N ILE A 298 11.76 -7.40 17.70
CA ILE A 298 11.87 -6.06 17.13
C ILE A 298 13.12 -5.39 17.70
N ASN A 299 14.04 -4.96 16.84
CA ASN A 299 15.37 -4.49 17.26
C ASN A 299 15.81 -3.24 16.49
N SER A 300 16.02 -2.12 17.17
CA SER A 300 16.49 -0.84 16.61
C SER A 300 17.79 -0.34 17.28
N LEU A 301 18.54 -1.26 17.91
CA LEU A 301 19.74 -0.94 18.67
C LEU A 301 20.77 -0.14 17.87
N GLY A 302 21.37 0.87 18.50
CA GLY A 302 22.54 1.59 18.00
C GLY A 302 23.78 1.28 18.83
N SER A 303 24.97 1.44 18.25
CA SER A 303 26.23 1.11 18.90
C SER A 303 27.33 2.14 18.66
N GLY A 304 28.18 2.37 19.67
CA GLY A 304 29.33 3.25 19.63
C GLY A 304 29.03 4.67 20.14
N GLY A 305 30.00 5.26 20.86
CA GLY A 305 29.89 6.60 21.43
C GLY A 305 29.52 7.67 20.39
N GLY A 306 28.51 8.47 20.69
CA GLY A 306 27.99 9.52 19.80
C GLY A 306 26.90 9.06 18.82
N ASN A 307 26.62 7.76 18.74
CA ASN A 307 25.49 7.23 17.98
C ASN A 307 24.25 7.07 18.87
N ASN A 308 23.10 6.75 18.26
CA ASN A 308 21.84 6.52 18.95
C ASN A 308 21.14 5.26 18.42
N SER A 309 20.37 4.61 19.27
CA SER A 309 19.40 3.61 18.84
C SER A 309 18.20 4.29 18.18
N GLY A 310 17.59 3.62 17.22
CA GLY A 310 16.40 4.13 16.53
C GLY A 310 15.16 4.02 17.41
N SER A 311 14.20 4.92 17.24
CA SER A 311 12.90 4.81 17.92
C SER A 311 12.09 3.63 17.37
N ILE A 312 11.33 2.97 18.24
CA ILE A 312 10.34 1.95 17.87
C ILE A 312 8.95 2.52 18.14
N ASP A 313 8.12 2.64 17.12
CA ASP A 313 6.72 3.06 17.22
C ASP A 313 5.81 1.97 16.65
N ILE A 314 4.93 1.43 17.48
CA ILE A 314 4.03 0.33 17.11
C ILE A 314 2.60 0.78 17.39
N ASP A 315 1.76 0.68 16.38
CA ASP A 315 0.33 0.98 16.44
C ASP A 315 -0.47 -0.22 15.93
N ALA A 316 -0.88 -1.09 16.86
CA ALA A 316 -1.78 -2.20 16.59
C ALA A 316 -3.20 -1.79 17.00
N GLY A 317 -4.13 -1.75 16.04
CA GLY A 317 -5.53 -1.47 16.36
C GLY A 317 -6.16 -2.54 17.25
N ASP A 318 -5.74 -3.80 17.08
CA ASP A 318 -6.07 -4.91 17.98
C ASP A 318 -4.88 -5.23 18.92
N PHE A 319 -4.32 -6.44 18.90
CA PHE A 319 -3.27 -6.86 19.84
C PHE A 319 -1.88 -6.86 19.22
N LEU A 320 -0.88 -6.60 20.05
CA LEU A 320 0.53 -6.80 19.71
C LEU A 320 1.01 -8.11 20.34
N ARG A 321 1.66 -8.96 19.54
CA ARG A 321 2.31 -10.19 20.01
C ARG A 321 3.75 -10.26 19.53
N VAL A 322 4.71 -10.12 20.45
CA VAL A 322 6.13 -10.38 20.16
C VAL A 322 6.54 -11.71 20.74
N THR A 323 6.71 -12.72 19.89
CA THR A 323 6.66 -14.14 20.29
C THR A 323 8.00 -14.73 20.69
N GLY A 324 9.11 -14.07 20.39
CA GLY A 324 10.46 -14.51 20.71
C GLY A 324 11.35 -13.38 21.20
N ASN A 325 12.65 -13.54 21.02
CA ASN A 325 13.68 -12.63 21.52
C ASN A 325 14.58 -12.13 20.39
N ALA A 326 15.05 -10.89 20.53
CA ALA A 326 16.04 -10.29 19.65
C ALA A 326 17.38 -11.02 19.77
N MET A 327 18.10 -11.09 18.65
CA MET A 327 19.45 -11.63 18.62
C MET A 327 20.46 -10.64 19.23
N PRO A 328 21.64 -11.12 19.66
CA PRO A 328 22.75 -10.24 20.02
C PRO A 328 23.05 -9.21 18.91
N PRO A 329 23.46 -7.97 19.24
CA PRO A 329 24.01 -7.53 20.53
C PRO A 329 22.96 -7.05 21.54
N CYS A 330 21.67 -7.18 21.24
CA CYS A 330 20.64 -6.90 22.24
C CYS A 330 20.79 -7.82 23.47
N PRO A 331 20.59 -7.33 24.71
CA PRO A 331 20.64 -8.19 25.89
C PRO A 331 19.70 -9.39 25.79
N GLY A 332 20.20 -10.58 26.14
CA GLY A 332 19.45 -11.83 26.04
C GLY A 332 18.11 -11.80 26.78
N GLY A 333 17.09 -12.45 26.21
CA GLY A 333 15.74 -12.44 26.77
C GLY A 333 14.91 -11.18 26.45
N THR A 334 15.43 -10.25 25.64
CA THR A 334 14.69 -9.05 25.20
C THR A 334 13.87 -9.35 23.95
N SER A 335 12.59 -8.99 23.92
CA SER A 335 11.71 -9.11 22.75
C SER A 335 11.69 -7.85 21.87
N ILE A 336 11.68 -6.67 22.51
CA ILE A 336 11.71 -5.37 21.83
C ILE A 336 12.90 -4.58 22.37
N CYS A 337 13.80 -4.15 21.48
CA CYS A 337 15.11 -3.66 21.85
C CYS A 337 15.45 -2.34 21.17
N SER A 338 15.65 -1.30 21.96
CA SER A 338 16.05 0.05 21.51
C SER A 338 17.12 0.66 22.44
N VAL A 339 17.89 -0.20 23.11
CA VAL A 339 18.97 0.19 24.02
C VAL A 339 20.25 0.51 23.25
N GLY A 340 20.93 1.59 23.63
CA GLY A 340 22.24 1.91 23.08
C GLY A 340 23.35 1.03 23.64
N GLN A 341 24.28 0.60 22.79
CA GLN A 341 25.47 -0.17 23.17
C GLN A 341 26.75 0.64 23.00
N ALA A 342 27.81 0.26 23.74
CA ALA A 342 29.15 0.85 23.61
C ALA A 342 29.18 2.40 23.63
N GLY A 343 28.33 3.02 24.46
CA GLY A 343 28.23 4.48 24.61
C GLY A 343 27.21 5.16 23.69
N ALA A 344 26.45 4.42 22.88
CA ALA A 344 25.34 4.98 22.13
C ALA A 344 24.16 5.38 23.03
N GLY A 345 23.38 6.38 22.60
CA GLY A 345 22.13 6.77 23.21
C GLY A 345 21.01 5.74 23.01
N ASN A 346 20.04 5.76 23.92
CA ASN A 346 18.83 4.93 23.83
C ASN A 346 17.79 5.56 22.92
N GLY A 347 17.01 4.72 22.24
CA GLY A 347 15.83 5.14 21.48
C GLY A 347 14.55 4.96 22.30
N ALA A 348 13.53 5.74 21.97
CA ALA A 348 12.21 5.63 22.59
C ALA A 348 11.45 4.42 22.04
N ILE A 349 10.60 3.81 22.88
CA ILE A 349 9.71 2.72 22.49
C ILE A 349 8.28 3.18 22.80
N THR A 350 7.42 3.27 21.79
CA THR A 350 5.99 3.55 21.94
C THR A 350 5.19 2.39 21.38
N ILE A 351 4.25 1.89 22.16
CA ILE A 351 3.36 0.79 21.79
C ILE A 351 1.93 1.23 22.02
N ARG A 352 1.10 1.19 20.99
CA ARG A 352 -0.36 1.34 21.06
C ARG A 352 -1.00 -0.01 20.73
N HIS A 353 -1.96 -0.43 21.56
CA HIS A 353 -2.68 -1.69 21.39
C HIS A 353 -4.14 -1.58 21.88
N GLY A 354 -5.07 -2.26 21.22
CA GLY A 354 -6.51 -2.41 21.54
C GLY A 354 -6.82 -3.32 22.73
N GLY A 355 -5.91 -3.42 23.69
CA GLY A 355 -6.11 -4.22 24.90
C GLY A 355 -7.03 -3.54 25.91
N GLY A 356 -7.14 -4.11 27.11
CA GLY A 356 -7.93 -3.54 28.19
C GLY A 356 -7.74 -4.28 29.49
N THR A 357 -8.63 -4.06 30.47
CA THR A 357 -8.59 -4.79 31.75
C THR A 357 -8.87 -6.29 31.60
N THR A 358 -9.61 -6.68 30.56
CA THR A 358 -9.91 -8.09 30.23
C THR A 358 -8.80 -8.76 29.43
N THR A 359 -8.10 -8.00 28.59
CA THR A 359 -7.00 -8.46 27.72
C THR A 359 -5.79 -7.53 27.88
N PRO A 360 -5.17 -7.52 29.07
CA PRO A 360 -4.07 -6.62 29.36
C PRO A 360 -2.86 -6.94 28.48
N PHE A 361 -2.00 -5.94 28.31
CA PHE A 361 -0.69 -6.17 27.71
C PHE A 361 0.25 -6.80 28.74
N ILE A 362 0.82 -7.96 28.44
CA ILE A 362 1.66 -8.70 29.40
C ILE A 362 3.09 -8.83 28.87
N VAL A 363 4.04 -8.21 29.56
CA VAL A 363 5.47 -8.43 29.30
C VAL A 363 5.86 -9.76 29.93
N GLY A 364 6.40 -10.68 29.14
CA GLY A 364 6.67 -12.08 29.54
C GLY A 364 5.59 -13.09 29.13
N ASN A 365 4.49 -12.66 28.51
CA ASN A 365 3.49 -13.56 27.93
C ASN A 365 2.89 -12.97 26.64
N SER A 366 3.26 -13.54 25.50
CA SER A 366 2.79 -13.13 24.17
C SER A 366 1.65 -14.00 23.60
N ALA A 367 0.96 -14.78 24.44
CA ALA A 367 -0.10 -15.67 23.99
C ALA A 367 -1.28 -14.92 23.35
N THR A 368 -1.64 -13.76 23.89
CA THR A 368 -2.79 -12.95 23.42
C THR A 368 -2.40 -11.51 23.10
N ASN A 369 -1.81 -10.80 24.06
CA ASN A 369 -1.41 -9.40 23.91
C ASN A 369 -0.22 -9.11 24.82
N GLY A 370 0.97 -8.93 24.26
CA GLY A 370 2.20 -8.83 25.02
C GLY A 370 3.47 -9.27 24.31
N THR A 371 4.55 -9.36 25.07
CA THR A 371 5.87 -9.81 24.60
C THR A 371 6.30 -11.07 25.33
N SER A 372 7.07 -11.96 24.69
CA SER A 372 7.59 -13.16 25.36
C SER A 372 8.68 -12.84 26.38
N GLY A 373 9.41 -11.74 26.18
CA GLY A 373 10.53 -11.31 26.99
C GLY A 373 10.49 -9.81 27.27
N THR A 374 11.63 -9.28 27.73
CA THR A 374 11.80 -7.88 28.16
C THR A 374 11.53 -6.87 27.04
N ILE A 375 10.99 -5.71 27.39
CA ILE A 375 11.02 -4.52 26.53
C ILE A 375 12.14 -3.62 27.03
N ASN A 376 13.16 -3.37 26.21
CA ASN A 376 14.39 -2.72 26.66
C ASN A 376 14.68 -1.43 25.88
N GLY A 377 14.22 -0.31 26.42
CA GLY A 377 14.58 1.05 25.98
C GLY A 377 15.85 1.60 26.66
N GLY A 378 16.66 0.74 27.29
CA GLY A 378 17.86 1.13 28.04
C GLY A 378 17.61 1.55 29.48
N VAL A 379 18.64 2.08 30.14
CA VAL A 379 18.65 2.39 31.59
C VAL A 379 17.44 3.25 31.97
N GLY A 380 16.69 2.82 32.97
CA GLY A 380 15.47 3.49 33.45
C GLY A 380 14.23 3.27 32.57
N SER A 381 14.36 2.62 31.41
CA SER A 381 13.29 2.38 30.44
C SER A 381 13.07 0.89 30.12
N THR A 382 13.62 -0.01 30.95
CA THR A 382 13.47 -1.46 30.80
C THR A 382 12.24 -1.97 31.54
N ILE A 383 11.33 -2.65 30.84
CA ILE A 383 10.19 -3.34 31.43
C ILE A 383 10.47 -4.85 31.44
N SER A 384 10.63 -5.42 32.63
CA SER A 384 10.96 -6.84 32.81
C SER A 384 9.72 -7.76 32.63
N PRO A 385 9.94 -9.05 32.28
CA PRO A 385 8.88 -10.04 32.19
C PRO A 385 8.08 -10.22 33.48
N THR A 386 6.93 -10.88 33.35
CA THR A 386 5.89 -11.14 34.37
C THR A 386 5.06 -9.92 34.77
N LEU A 387 5.24 -8.78 34.09
CA LEU A 387 4.44 -7.58 34.33
C LEU A 387 3.19 -7.55 33.44
N SER A 388 2.02 -7.55 34.07
CA SER A 388 0.79 -7.10 33.43
C SER A 388 0.72 -5.57 33.50
N ILE A 389 0.66 -4.90 32.35
CA ILE A 389 0.61 -3.45 32.30
C ILE A 389 -0.71 -2.98 32.91
N PRO A 390 -0.69 -2.11 33.94
CA PRO A 390 -1.89 -1.60 34.55
C PRO A 390 -2.59 -0.63 33.59
N VAL A 391 -3.89 -0.85 33.37
CA VAL A 391 -4.74 0.09 32.64
C VAL A 391 -5.23 1.14 33.63
N ASN A 392 -4.72 2.37 33.50
CA ASN A 392 -5.10 3.52 34.34
C ASN A 392 -6.10 4.42 33.60
N ALA A 393 -6.56 5.48 34.25
CA ALA A 393 -7.55 6.41 33.67
C ALA A 393 -7.07 7.13 32.39
N THR A 394 -5.76 7.19 32.12
CA THR A 394 -5.21 7.79 30.90
C THR A 394 -4.90 6.74 29.82
N GLY A 395 -5.00 5.45 30.12
CA GLY A 395 -4.57 4.35 29.24
C GLY A 395 -3.05 4.30 29.01
N ILE A 396 -2.24 5.10 29.73
CA ILE A 396 -0.81 5.25 29.46
C ILE A 396 0.02 4.69 30.62
N TYR A 397 0.85 3.70 30.32
CA TYR A 397 1.97 3.27 31.15
C TYR A 397 3.28 3.88 30.61
N LEU A 398 4.04 4.55 31.47
CA LEU A 398 5.30 5.19 31.11
C LEU A 398 6.40 4.72 32.06
N GLN A 399 7.52 4.27 31.49
CA GLN A 399 8.74 3.95 32.24
C GLN A 399 9.95 4.46 31.45
N GLY A 400 10.53 5.57 31.92
CA GLY A 400 11.58 6.27 31.19
C GLY A 400 11.09 6.69 29.80
N ASN A 401 11.76 6.23 28.75
CA ASN A 401 11.43 6.49 27.35
C ASN A 401 10.59 5.37 26.71
N THR A 402 10.09 4.43 27.51
CA THR A 402 9.21 3.35 27.06
C THR A 402 7.77 3.66 27.48
N GLN A 403 6.88 3.75 26.49
CA GLN A 403 5.46 4.04 26.65
C GLN A 403 4.62 2.90 26.09
N ILE A 404 3.65 2.43 26.87
CA ILE A 404 2.62 1.48 26.44
C ILE A 404 1.27 2.14 26.63
N ILE A 405 0.51 2.23 25.55
CA ILE A 405 -0.76 2.93 25.46
C ILE A 405 -1.84 1.90 25.13
N THR A 406 -2.77 1.73 26.04
CA THR A 406 -3.99 0.98 25.81
C THR A 406 -5.00 1.92 25.17
N ILE A 407 -5.30 1.71 23.89
CA ILE A 407 -6.41 2.39 23.23
C ILE A 407 -7.68 1.61 23.60
N GLU A 408 -8.56 2.20 24.42
CA GLU A 408 -9.88 1.62 24.62
C GLU A 408 -10.55 1.56 23.25
N THR A 409 -10.82 0.36 22.75
CA THR A 409 -11.73 0.19 21.63
C THR A 409 -13.07 0.80 22.06
N PRO A 410 -13.62 1.78 21.31
CA PRO A 410 -14.90 2.35 21.68
C PRO A 410 -15.90 1.20 21.76
N VAL A 411 -16.44 0.98 22.96
CA VAL A 411 -17.49 0.00 23.18
C VAL A 411 -18.58 0.36 22.17
N THR A 412 -18.90 -0.56 21.26
CA THR A 412 -20.05 -0.37 20.39
C THR A 412 -21.25 -0.21 21.31
N GLU A 413 -21.78 1.01 21.40
CA GLU A 413 -23.00 1.26 22.16
C GLU A 413 -24.05 0.28 21.63
N PRO A 414 -24.73 -0.49 22.49
CA PRO A 414 -25.78 -1.39 22.02
C PRO A 414 -26.75 -0.60 21.14
N PRO A 415 -27.24 -1.16 20.03
CA PRO A 415 -28.10 -0.43 19.11
C PRO A 415 -29.23 0.21 19.92
N VAL A 416 -29.30 1.54 19.86
CA VAL A 416 -30.38 2.29 20.50
C VAL A 416 -31.68 1.74 19.92
N THR A 417 -32.42 0.99 20.73
CA THR A 417 -33.76 0.56 20.36
C THR A 417 -34.63 1.80 20.44
N GLU A 418 -34.81 2.46 19.30
CA GLU A 418 -35.67 3.63 19.20
C GLU A 418 -37.09 3.20 19.63
N PRO A 419 -37.71 3.86 20.63
CA PRO A 419 -39.06 3.51 21.04
C PRO A 419 -40.00 3.73 19.84
N PRO A 420 -41.00 2.85 19.62
CA PRO A 420 -41.92 3.02 18.51
C PRO A 420 -42.59 4.39 18.58
N LEU A 421 -42.63 5.10 17.44
CA LEU A 421 -43.31 6.39 17.32
C LEU A 421 -44.72 6.30 17.91
N SER A 422 -45.04 7.22 18.82
CA SER A 422 -46.36 7.28 19.45
C SER A 422 -47.45 7.36 18.38
N THR A 423 -48.47 6.50 18.49
CA THR A 423 -49.64 6.48 17.60
C THR A 423 -50.36 7.83 17.55
N SER A 424 -50.25 8.65 18.61
CA SER A 424 -50.76 10.02 18.63
C SER A 424 -50.03 10.96 17.67
N LEU A 425 -48.70 10.80 17.50
CA LEU A 425 -47.90 11.61 16.58
C LEU A 425 -48.18 11.25 15.11
N ILE A 426 -48.42 9.96 14.84
CA ILE A 426 -48.81 9.47 13.52
C ILE A 426 -50.18 10.03 13.11
N SER A 427 -51.13 10.16 14.06
CA SER A 427 -52.45 10.75 13.78
C SER A 427 -52.39 12.25 13.43
N LEU A 428 -51.40 12.98 13.98
CA LEU A 428 -51.25 14.42 13.74
C LEU A 428 -50.73 14.70 12.32
N LEU A 429 -49.95 13.78 11.74
CA LEU A 429 -49.40 13.87 10.39
C LEU A 429 -50.39 13.45 9.29
N GLN A 430 -51.48 12.76 9.64
CA GLN A 430 -52.49 12.27 8.68
C GLN A 430 -53.63 13.25 8.39
N ASN A 431 -53.75 14.34 9.17
CA ASN A 431 -54.85 15.32 9.06
C ASN A 431 -54.44 16.67 8.45
N LEU A 432 -53.40 16.70 7.61
CA LEU A 432 -53.11 17.89 6.81
C LEU A 432 -54.00 17.86 5.55
N GLU A 433 -55.18 18.49 5.62
CA GLU A 433 -55.93 18.82 4.40
C GLU A 433 -55.05 19.72 3.51
N PRO A 434 -54.92 19.43 2.20
CA PRO A 434 -54.16 20.26 1.30
C PRO A 434 -54.85 21.64 1.12
N PRO A 435 -54.10 22.74 1.04
CA PRO A 435 -54.68 24.07 0.88
C PRO A 435 -55.40 24.23 -0.46
N PRO A 436 -56.41 25.12 -0.57
CA PRO A 436 -57.20 25.28 -1.79
C PRO A 436 -56.36 25.85 -2.94
N ASN A 437 -56.51 25.25 -4.12
CA ASN A 437 -55.83 25.60 -5.35
C ASN A 437 -56.35 26.93 -5.93
N THR A 438 -55.60 28.02 -5.78
CA THR A 438 -55.81 29.26 -6.56
C THR A 438 -54.65 29.44 -7.54
N ALA A 439 -54.85 29.04 -8.79
CA ALA A 439 -53.94 29.31 -9.89
C ALA A 439 -54.05 30.78 -10.35
N PRO A 440 -52.94 31.51 -10.61
CA PRO A 440 -52.99 32.75 -11.36
C PRO A 440 -52.89 32.48 -12.87
N SER A 441 -53.90 32.95 -13.59
CA SER A 441 -53.97 32.97 -15.06
C SER A 441 -52.97 33.96 -15.67
N TYR A 442 -52.10 33.48 -16.56
CA TYR A 442 -51.25 34.32 -17.42
C TYR A 442 -51.65 34.16 -18.89
N CYS A 443 -52.16 35.24 -19.50
CA CYS A 443 -52.42 35.34 -20.93
C CYS A 443 -51.21 35.99 -21.62
N TRP A 444 -50.66 35.32 -22.64
CA TRP A 444 -49.66 35.90 -23.54
C TRP A 444 -50.29 36.29 -24.87
N HIS A 445 -50.03 37.52 -25.30
CA HIS A 445 -50.52 38.11 -26.54
C HIS A 445 -49.48 37.92 -27.64
N THR A 446 -49.79 37.15 -28.68
CA THR A 446 -49.13 37.27 -29.99
C THR A 446 -50.19 37.29 -31.08
N ALA A 447 -49.99 38.17 -32.07
CA ALA A 447 -51.01 38.52 -33.03
C ALA A 447 -51.42 37.32 -33.91
N ARG A 448 -52.73 37.04 -33.87
CA ARG A 448 -53.54 36.08 -34.66
C ARG A 448 -53.76 34.70 -34.01
N THR A 449 -55.01 34.54 -33.60
CA THR A 449 -55.77 33.36 -33.11
C THR A 449 -55.73 33.05 -31.61
N PHE A 450 -56.95 32.99 -31.03
CA PHE A 450 -57.29 32.84 -29.61
C PHE A 450 -57.88 31.43 -29.40
N SER A 451 -57.37 30.66 -28.43
CA SER A 451 -58.13 29.57 -27.79
C SER A 451 -57.48 29.20 -26.45
N CYS A 452 -58.26 29.20 -25.36
CA CYS A 452 -57.83 28.85 -23.99
C CYS A 452 -58.34 27.46 -23.59
N LYS A 453 -57.50 26.71 -22.87
CA LYS A 453 -57.92 25.73 -21.87
C LYS A 453 -57.15 25.98 -20.59
#